data_AF-A0A923D0U2-F1
#
_entry.id   AF-A0A923D0U2-F1
#
_cell.length_a   1.000
_cell.length_b   1.000
_cell.length_c   1.000
_cell.angle_alpha   90.00
_cell.angle_beta   90.00
_cell.angle_gamma   90.00
#
_symmetry.space_group_name_H-M   'P 1'
#
loop_
_entity.id
_entity.type
_entity.pdbx_description
1 polymer ?
#
loop_
_entity_poly.entity_id
_entity_poly.type
_entity_poly.pdbx_seq_one_letter_code
_entity_poly.pdbx_strand_id
1 'polypeptide(L)'
;MANARPAPASQPPVQEPTGCLGVIVRLSWMAFGPALLFFLLFRIAEAGRATAFDVLYWAVAVGLVVLRRVDITRLGGQTANGDPACLLDWRRYALGVGVAALGLWGFAHTLLAGFMN
;
A
#
# COMPACT_ATOMS: atom_id res chain seq x y z
N MET A 1 16.82 -22.81 -52.21
CA MET A 1 15.65 -22.75 -51.31
C MET A 1 15.98 -21.75 -50.21
N ALA A 2 15.34 -20.57 -50.22
CA ALA A 2 15.61 -19.52 -49.26
C ALA A 2 14.82 -19.77 -47.95
N ASN A 3 15.52 -19.94 -46.84
CA ASN A 3 14.92 -20.03 -45.51
C ASN A 3 14.31 -18.66 -45.14
N ALA A 4 12.98 -18.59 -45.08
CA ALA A 4 12.29 -17.42 -44.53
C ALA A 4 12.60 -17.31 -43.03
N ARG A 5 13.18 -16.19 -42.61
CA ARG A 5 13.38 -15.90 -41.18
C ARG A 5 12.01 -15.70 -40.52
N PRO A 6 11.74 -16.28 -39.34
CA PRO A 6 10.53 -15.96 -38.58
C PRO A 6 10.53 -14.48 -38.23
N ALA A 7 9.37 -13.83 -38.37
CA ALA A 7 9.19 -12.43 -38.01
C ALA A 7 9.54 -12.21 -36.53
N PRO A 8 10.17 -11.08 -36.16
CA PRO A 8 10.43 -10.76 -34.76
C PRO A 8 9.10 -10.76 -34.00
N ALA A 9 9.04 -11.52 -32.91
CA ALA A 9 7.89 -11.54 -32.01
C ALA A 9 7.58 -10.11 -31.57
N SER A 10 6.35 -9.67 -31.78
CA SER A 10 5.84 -8.39 -31.29
C SER A 10 6.03 -8.34 -29.77
N GLN A 11 6.97 -7.54 -29.31
CA GLN A 11 7.14 -7.27 -27.88
C GLN A 11 5.83 -6.66 -27.36
N PRO A 12 5.29 -7.13 -26.22
CA PRO A 12 4.12 -6.51 -25.65
C PRO A 12 4.42 -5.02 -25.39
N PRO A 13 3.44 -4.12 -25.64
CA PRO A 13 3.66 -2.70 -25.48
C PRO A 13 4.17 -2.42 -24.07
N VAL A 14 5.35 -1.80 -23.99
CA VAL A 14 5.89 -1.24 -22.75
C VAL A 14 4.87 -0.20 -22.29
N GLN A 15 4.14 -0.52 -21.21
CA GLN A 15 3.20 0.41 -20.60
C GLN A 15 4.01 1.55 -19.99
N GLU A 16 4.13 2.64 -20.73
CA GLU A 16 4.71 3.90 -20.27
C GLU A 16 4.04 4.30 -18.94
N PRO A 17 4.82 4.57 -17.87
CA PRO A 17 4.27 4.93 -16.58
C PRO A 17 3.35 6.14 -16.72
N THR A 18 2.10 5.97 -16.28
CA THR A 18 1.01 6.93 -16.46
C THR A 18 1.21 8.15 -15.54
N GLY A 19 2.05 9.11 -15.96
CA GLY A 19 2.19 10.46 -15.40
C GLY A 19 2.62 10.59 -13.93
N CYS A 20 2.76 11.83 -13.45
CA CYS A 20 3.14 12.14 -12.06
C CYS A 20 2.20 11.52 -11.01
N LEU A 21 0.93 11.32 -11.37
CA LEU A 21 -0.10 10.78 -10.48
C LEU A 21 0.20 9.32 -10.08
N GLY A 22 0.63 8.48 -11.03
CA GLY A 22 1.00 7.08 -10.72
C GLY A 22 2.18 7.00 -9.75
N VAL A 23 3.17 7.88 -9.91
CA VAL A 23 4.33 7.97 -9.00
C VAL A 23 3.89 8.36 -7.58
N ILE A 24 3.05 9.40 -7.44
CA ILE A 24 2.55 9.84 -6.14
C ILE A 24 1.77 8.72 -5.45
N VAL A 25 0.90 8.04 -6.20
CA VAL A 25 0.12 6.91 -5.66
C VAL A 25 1.05 5.77 -5.22
N ARG A 26 2.08 5.46 -5.99
CA ARG A 26 3.07 4.44 -5.66
C ARG A 26 3.84 4.76 -4.38
N LEU A 27 4.33 5.99 -4.26
CA LEU A 27 5.00 6.47 -3.04
C LEU A 27 4.07 6.47 -1.83
N SER A 28 2.79 6.78 -2.05
CA SER A 28 1.79 6.84 -0.99
C SER A 28 1.60 5.48 -0.31
N TRP A 29 1.48 4.40 -1.09
CA TRP A 29 1.26 3.06 -0.50
C TRP A 29 2.55 2.36 -0.08
N MET A 30 3.71 2.69 -0.66
CA MET A 30 5.00 2.08 -0.32
C MET A 30 5.64 2.69 0.93
N ALA A 31 5.56 4.01 1.10
CA ALA A 31 6.34 4.71 2.12
C ALA A 31 5.48 5.63 2.99
N PHE A 32 4.74 6.56 2.38
CA PHE A 32 4.05 7.61 3.14
C PHE A 32 2.97 7.06 4.07
N GLY A 33 2.14 6.14 3.57
CA GLY A 33 1.08 5.51 4.36
C GLY A 33 1.60 4.74 5.57
N PRO A 34 2.54 3.79 5.39
CA PRO A 34 3.17 3.11 6.52
C PRO A 34 3.81 4.08 7.52
N ALA A 35 4.54 5.09 7.05
CA ALA A 35 5.15 6.09 7.94
C ALA A 35 4.10 6.88 8.75
N LEU A 36 3.01 7.28 8.10
CA LEU A 36 1.90 7.97 8.76
C LEU A 36 1.20 7.08 9.79
N LEU A 37 1.00 5.79 9.48
CA LEU A 37 0.45 4.82 10.45
C LEU A 37 1.35 4.67 11.67
N PHE A 38 2.67 4.56 11.49
CA PHE A 38 3.62 4.54 12.61
C PHE A 38 3.59 5.82 13.43
N PHE A 39 3.54 6.98 12.79
CA PHE A 39 3.43 8.26 13.50
C PHE A 39 2.15 8.32 14.35
N LEU A 40 1.01 7.97 13.78
CA LEU A 40 -0.27 7.94 14.51
C LEU A 40 -0.25 6.94 15.66
N LEU A 41 0.45 5.81 15.50
CA LEU A 41 0.60 4.81 16.54
C LEU A 41 1.24 5.37 17.82
N PHE A 42 2.32 6.14 17.69
CA PHE A 42 2.96 6.80 18.84
C PHE A 42 2.02 7.78 19.52
N ARG A 43 1.25 8.56 18.75
CA ARG A 43 0.26 9.51 19.30
C ARG A 43 -0.87 8.80 20.05
N ILE A 44 -1.29 7.63 19.59
CA ILE A 44 -2.28 6.80 20.29
C ILE A 44 -1.70 6.28 21.62
N ALA A 45 -0.47 5.77 21.60
CA ALA A 45 0.17 5.25 22.81
C ALA A 45 0.42 6.34 23.86
N GLU A 46 0.88 7.53 23.46
CA GLU A 46 1.03 8.70 24.35
C GLU A 46 -0.30 9.10 25.02
N ALA A 47 -1.43 8.95 24.32
CA ALA A 47 -2.72 9.30 24.88
C ALA A 47 -3.22 8.26 25.91
N GLY A 48 -2.78 7.00 25.81
CA GLY A 48 -3.16 5.90 26.70
C GLY A 48 -4.65 5.53 26.70
N ARG A 49 -5.45 6.09 25.79
CA ARG A 49 -6.90 5.85 25.64
C ARG A 49 -7.33 6.06 24.20
N ALA A 50 -8.55 5.64 23.87
CA ALA A 50 -9.14 5.91 22.56
C ALA A 50 -9.35 7.42 22.33
N THR A 51 -8.92 7.90 21.16
CA THR A 51 -8.93 9.30 20.73
C THR A 51 -9.32 9.45 19.27
N ALA A 52 -9.37 10.69 18.78
CA ALA A 52 -9.52 10.95 17.34
C ALA A 52 -8.37 10.36 16.49
N PHE A 53 -7.20 10.08 17.08
CA PHE A 53 -6.10 9.45 16.37
C PHE A 53 -6.40 8.00 15.98
N ASP A 54 -7.25 7.29 16.73
CA ASP A 54 -7.71 5.94 16.37
C ASP A 54 -8.55 5.97 15.09
N VAL A 55 -9.47 6.93 14.99
CA VAL A 55 -10.32 7.11 13.80
C VAL A 55 -9.45 7.47 12.60
N LEU A 56 -8.50 8.39 12.78
CA LEU A 56 -7.57 8.79 11.72
C LEU A 56 -6.66 7.63 11.29
N TYR A 57 -6.18 6.83 12.23
CA TYR A 57 -5.37 5.64 11.96
C TYR A 57 -6.11 4.64 11.08
N TRP A 58 -7.35 4.31 11.44
CA TRP A 58 -8.19 3.42 10.63
C TRP A 58 -8.54 4.03 9.28
N ALA A 59 -8.80 5.34 9.22
CA ALA A 59 -9.05 6.04 7.96
C ALA A 59 -7.84 5.96 7.00
N VAL A 60 -6.61 6.14 7.53
CA VAL A 60 -5.39 5.99 6.74
C VAL A 60 -5.19 4.55 6.27
N ALA A 61 -5.41 3.55 7.14
CA ALA A 61 -5.29 2.14 6.77
C ALA A 61 -6.26 1.74 5.66
N VAL A 62 -7.55 2.12 5.79
CA VAL A 62 -8.56 1.91 4.74
C VAL A 62 -8.21 2.69 3.47
N GLY A 63 -7.76 3.93 3.63
CA GLY A 63 -7.30 4.80 2.55
C GLY A 63 -6.21 4.14 1.72
N LEU A 64 -5.19 3.52 2.33
CA LEU A 64 -4.14 2.79 1.64
C LEU A 64 -4.67 1.62 0.81
N VAL A 65 -5.58 0.82 1.40
CA VAL A 65 -6.19 -0.33 0.72
C VAL A 65 -7.00 0.12 -0.50
N VAL A 66 -7.78 1.20 -0.37
CA VAL A 66 -8.56 1.77 -1.46
C VAL A 66 -7.64 2.37 -2.52
N LEU A 67 -6.62 3.14 -2.11
CA LEU A 67 -5.68 3.78 -3.02
C LEU A 67 -4.92 2.73 -3.85
N ARG A 68 -4.51 1.62 -3.23
CA ARG A 68 -3.88 0.50 -3.94
C ARG A 68 -4.82 -0.18 -4.94
N ARG A 69 -6.13 -0.22 -4.66
CA ARG A 69 -7.12 -0.70 -5.63
C ARG A 69 -7.23 0.24 -6.83
N VAL A 70 -7.26 1.55 -6.58
CA VAL A 70 -7.32 2.57 -7.64
C VAL A 70 -6.07 2.51 -8.50
N ASP A 71 -4.89 2.36 -7.88
CA ASP A 71 -3.61 2.17 -8.56
C ASP A 71 -3.69 1.00 -9.57
N ILE A 72 -4.08 -0.17 -9.11
CA ILE A 72 -4.18 -1.39 -9.93
C ILE A 72 -5.25 -1.27 -11.03
N THR A 73 -6.40 -0.68 -10.72
CA THR A 73 -7.55 -0.67 -11.65
C THR A 73 -7.57 0.50 -12.63
N ARG A 74 -6.92 1.63 -12.31
CA ARG A 74 -7.01 2.86 -13.09
C ARG A 74 -5.67 3.43 -13.54
N LEU A 75 -4.56 3.07 -12.88
CA LEU A 75 -3.25 3.70 -13.12
C LEU A 75 -2.19 2.72 -13.63
N GLY A 76 -2.58 1.50 -14.04
CA GLY A 76 -1.65 0.48 -14.50
C GLY A 76 -0.73 -0.03 -13.37
N GLY A 77 -1.26 -0.11 -12.15
CA GLY A 77 -0.49 -0.39 -10.95
C GLY A 77 0.44 -1.60 -11.06
N GLN A 78 1.64 -1.43 -10.53
CA GLN A 78 2.71 -2.44 -10.53
C GLN A 78 2.96 -2.99 -9.13
N THR A 79 3.54 -4.17 -9.02
CA THR A 79 4.11 -4.70 -7.79
C THR A 79 5.35 -3.90 -7.37
N ALA A 80 5.91 -4.20 -6.20
CA ALA A 80 7.15 -3.58 -5.77
C ALA A 80 8.33 -3.88 -6.73
N ASN A 81 8.29 -5.03 -7.41
CA ASN A 81 9.32 -5.47 -8.35
C ASN A 81 9.13 -4.86 -9.76
N GLY A 82 8.04 -4.12 -9.99
CA GLY A 82 7.72 -3.54 -11.30
C GLY A 82 6.83 -4.42 -12.19
N ASP A 83 6.46 -5.62 -11.75
CA ASP A 83 5.54 -6.49 -12.49
C ASP A 83 4.12 -5.91 -12.49
N PRO A 84 3.29 -6.14 -13.54
CA PRO A 84 1.89 -5.76 -13.52
C PRO A 84 1.16 -6.40 -12.33
N ALA A 85 0.50 -5.60 -11.50
CA ALA A 85 -0.24 -6.10 -10.34
C ALA A 85 -1.68 -6.47 -10.71
N CYS A 86 -2.20 -7.53 -10.09
CA CYS A 86 -3.58 -7.98 -10.28
C CYS A 86 -4.41 -7.84 -9.00
N LEU A 87 -5.72 -8.14 -9.08
CA LEU A 87 -6.61 -8.07 -7.92
C LEU A 87 -6.28 -9.09 -6.82
N LEU A 88 -5.57 -10.18 -7.14
CA LEU A 88 -5.07 -11.10 -6.12
C LEU A 88 -3.99 -10.43 -5.26
N ASP A 89 -3.08 -9.66 -5.88
CA ASP A 89 -2.06 -8.90 -5.17
C ASP A 89 -2.68 -7.82 -4.30
N TRP A 90 -3.75 -7.18 -4.78
CA TRP A 90 -4.53 -6.27 -3.97
C TRP A 90 -5.13 -6.94 -2.72
N ARG A 91 -5.72 -8.14 -2.85
CA ARG A 91 -6.30 -8.86 -1.70
C ARG A 91 -5.23 -9.24 -0.68
N ARG A 92 -4.07 -9.70 -1.13
CA ARG A 92 -2.92 -10.00 -0.25
C ARG A 92 -2.43 -8.75 0.46
N TYR A 93 -2.31 -7.64 -0.25
CA TYR A 93 -1.96 -6.35 0.32
C TYR A 93 -2.99 -5.88 1.35
N ALA A 94 -4.28 -5.95 1.03
CA ALA A 94 -5.36 -5.55 1.93
C ALA A 94 -5.38 -6.38 3.22
N LEU A 95 -5.18 -7.70 3.11
CA LEU A 95 -5.05 -8.59 4.27
C LEU A 95 -3.79 -8.25 5.08
N GLY A 96 -2.64 -8.06 4.42
CA GLY A 96 -1.40 -7.69 5.09
C GLY A 96 -1.51 -6.37 5.86
N VAL A 97 -2.05 -5.32 5.23
CA VAL A 97 -2.31 -4.03 5.87
C VAL A 97 -3.32 -4.18 7.00
N GLY A 98 -4.41 -4.92 6.81
CA GLY A 98 -5.43 -5.12 7.84
C GLY A 98 -4.88 -5.83 9.08
N VAL A 99 -4.15 -6.93 8.90
CA VAL A 99 -3.54 -7.68 10.00
C VAL A 99 -2.48 -6.84 10.70
N ALA A 100 -1.59 -6.18 9.95
CA ALA A 100 -0.57 -5.31 10.53
C ALA A 100 -1.19 -4.13 11.29
N ALA A 101 -2.24 -3.51 10.74
CA ALA A 101 -2.92 -2.38 11.35
C ALA A 101 -3.61 -2.78 12.67
N LEU A 102 -4.33 -3.90 12.67
CA LEU A 102 -4.93 -4.45 13.89
C LEU A 102 -3.88 -4.76 14.96
N GLY A 103 -2.79 -5.44 14.56
CA GLY A 103 -1.72 -5.83 15.47
C GLY A 103 -1.01 -4.63 16.09
N LEU A 104 -0.64 -3.64 15.27
CA LEU A 104 -0.01 -2.41 15.74
C LEU A 104 -0.95 -1.63 16.65
N TRP A 105 -2.20 -1.40 16.24
CA TRP A 105 -3.19 -0.68 17.05
C TRP A 105 -3.38 -1.31 18.44
N GLY A 106 -3.50 -2.65 18.51
CA GLY A 106 -3.58 -3.37 19.78
C GLY A 106 -2.30 -3.26 20.61
N PHE A 107 -1.13 -3.32 19.96
CA PHE A 107 0.17 -3.11 20.61
C PHE A 107 0.28 -1.70 21.22
N ALA A 108 -0.24 -0.67 20.55
CA ALA A 108 -0.24 0.69 21.09
C ALA A 108 -1.07 0.82 22.37
N HIS A 109 -2.29 0.27 22.38
CA HIS A 109 -3.20 0.37 23.54
C HIS A 109 -2.80 -0.51 24.73
N THR A 110 -1.92 -1.49 24.54
CA THR A 110 -1.55 -2.45 25.58
C THR A 110 -0.12 -2.23 26.06
N LEU A 111 0.85 -2.68 25.28
CA LEU A 111 2.25 -2.73 25.66
C LEU A 111 2.91 -1.35 25.60
N LEU A 112 2.66 -0.58 24.54
CA LEU A 112 3.32 0.72 24.36
C LEU A 112 2.75 1.77 25.33
N ALA A 113 1.42 1.90 25.43
CA ALA A 113 0.79 2.78 26.41
C ALA A 113 1.15 2.39 27.84
N GLY A 114 1.19 1.09 28.17
CA GLY A 114 1.59 0.62 29.50
C GLY A 114 3.06 0.90 29.85
N PHE A 115 3.96 0.96 28.85
CA PHE A 115 5.36 1.34 29.05
C PHE A 115 5.56 2.86 29.19
N MET A 116 4.69 3.66 28.58
CA MET A 116 4.79 5.13 28.55
C MET A 116 4.09 5.83 29.73
N ASN A 117 3.28 5.11 30.49
CA ASN A 117 2.65 5.56 31.75
C ASN A 117 3.54 5.29 32.96
#